data_AF-A0A3M5DD94-F1
#
_entry.id   AF-A0A3M5DD94-F1
#
_cell.length_a   1.000
_cell.length_b   1.000
_cell.length_c   1.000
_cell.angle_alpha   90.00
_cell.angle_beta   90.00
_cell.angle_gamma   90.00
#
_symmetry.space_group_name_H-M   'P 1'
#
loop_
_entity.id
_entity.type
_entity.pdbx_description
1 polymer ?
#
loop_
_entity_poly.entity_id
_entity_poly.type
_entity_poly.pdbx_seq_one_letter_code
_entity_poly.pdbx_strand_id
1 'polypeptide(L)'
;MDQAQVRLPLVYPVTTEKLEPPLCYETIISDFYDTAAEQLAAHLDAGRDVAVICEGDPFFYGSYMYLHDRLATRYESEVVPGVCSMLGGAAVLGAPLVYRNQSLSVLSGVLPEEELRRRLADADAAVVMKLGRNFDKVRRVLVELGLERRALYVERATMANQRIVPLERVEPMASPYFSLIVVPGDKWQGGAGGE
;
A
#
# COMPACT_ATOMS: atom_id res chain seq x y z
N MET A 1 -1.74 22.97 18.43
CA MET A 1 -1.85 23.25 16.99
C MET A 1 -2.29 24.68 16.83
N ASP A 2 -1.57 25.46 16.06
CA ASP A 2 -1.78 26.90 15.89
C ASP A 2 -3.07 27.18 15.08
N GLN A 3 -3.78 28.27 15.41
CA GLN A 3 -5.06 28.64 14.78
C GLN A 3 -4.91 29.15 13.33
N ALA A 4 -3.69 29.21 12.79
CA ALA A 4 -3.39 29.74 11.47
C ALA A 4 -3.46 28.73 10.30
N GLN A 5 -3.55 27.42 10.56
CA GLN A 5 -3.55 26.41 9.49
C GLN A 5 -4.95 26.16 8.91
N VAL A 6 -5.10 26.39 7.60
CA VAL A 6 -6.30 25.98 6.85
C VAL A 6 -6.22 24.48 6.58
N ARG A 7 -7.26 23.74 6.95
CA ARG A 7 -7.38 22.31 6.64
C ARG A 7 -8.35 22.12 5.48
N LEU A 8 -7.86 21.59 4.37
CA LEU A 8 -8.66 21.27 3.20
C LEU A 8 -8.82 19.74 3.12
N PRO A 9 -9.99 19.18 3.47
CA PRO A 9 -10.22 17.75 3.32
C PRO A 9 -10.45 17.40 1.85
N LEU A 10 -9.65 16.47 1.32
CA LEU A 10 -9.86 15.88 0.00
C LEU A 10 -10.73 14.63 0.15
N VAL A 11 -12.05 14.81 0.05
CA VAL A 11 -13.03 13.73 0.27
C VAL A 11 -13.23 12.95 -1.03
N TYR A 12 -12.83 11.69 -1.04
CA TYR A 12 -12.97 10.81 -2.20
C TYR A 12 -14.45 10.60 -2.56
N PRO A 13 -14.83 10.80 -3.83
CA PRO A 13 -16.22 10.68 -4.26
C PRO A 13 -16.71 9.23 -4.28
N VAL A 14 -15.79 8.28 -4.48
CA VAL A 14 -16.06 6.84 -4.53
C VAL A 14 -14.87 6.09 -3.93
N THR A 15 -15.12 4.99 -3.23
CA THR A 15 -14.06 4.17 -2.60
C THR A 15 -14.15 2.70 -2.98
N THR A 16 -15.27 2.03 -2.66
CA THR A 16 -15.44 0.58 -2.86
C THR A 16 -16.72 0.19 -3.57
N GLU A 17 -17.57 1.16 -3.90
CA GLU A 17 -18.92 0.93 -4.43
C GLU A 17 -18.87 0.53 -5.90
N LYS A 18 -19.80 -0.36 -6.30
CA LYS A 18 -19.98 -0.71 -7.71
C LYS A 18 -20.80 0.40 -8.36
N LEU A 19 -20.19 1.09 -9.31
CA LEU A 19 -20.86 2.14 -10.07
C LEU A 19 -21.74 1.53 -11.15
N GLU A 20 -22.98 2.03 -11.25
CA GLU A 20 -23.89 1.63 -12.33
C GLU A 20 -23.60 2.43 -13.60
N PRO A 21 -23.69 1.80 -14.79
CA PRO A 21 -23.57 2.53 -16.05
C PRO A 21 -24.54 3.74 -16.09
N PRO A 22 -24.09 4.91 -16.59
CA PRO A 22 -22.86 5.15 -17.34
C PRO A 22 -21.64 5.57 -16.49
N LEU A 23 -21.70 5.48 -15.16
CA LEU A 23 -20.62 5.97 -14.29
C LEU A 23 -19.37 5.08 -14.39
N CYS A 24 -18.21 5.71 -14.56
CA CYS A 24 -16.91 5.07 -14.66
C CYS A 24 -16.02 5.54 -13.49
N TYR A 25 -15.45 4.58 -12.75
CA TYR A 25 -14.60 4.85 -11.59
C TYR A 25 -13.40 5.71 -11.98
N GLU A 26 -12.76 5.37 -13.10
CA GLU A 26 -11.55 6.03 -13.59
C GLU A 26 -11.81 7.50 -13.94
N THR A 27 -12.93 7.79 -14.62
CA THR A 27 -13.32 9.16 -14.94
C THR A 27 -13.60 9.96 -13.67
N ILE A 28 -14.43 9.42 -12.75
CA ILE A 28 -14.79 10.10 -11.50
C ILE A 28 -13.56 10.43 -10.66
N ILE A 29 -12.63 9.48 -10.53
CA ILE A 29 -11.41 9.68 -9.74
C ILE A 29 -10.45 10.64 -10.43
N SER A 30 -10.35 10.62 -11.76
CA SER A 30 -9.55 11.61 -12.50
C SER A 30 -10.09 13.03 -12.29
N ASP A 31 -11.39 13.23 -12.48
CA ASP A 31 -12.05 14.54 -12.32
C ASP A 31 -11.91 15.06 -10.88
N PHE A 32 -11.95 14.16 -9.89
CA PHE A 32 -11.67 14.49 -8.50
C PHE A 32 -10.25 15.02 -8.30
N TYR A 33 -9.24 14.35 -8.86
CA TYR A 33 -7.85 14.83 -8.75
C TYR A 33 -7.62 16.14 -9.51
N ASP A 34 -8.27 16.33 -10.66
CA ASP A 34 -8.23 17.61 -11.40
C ASP A 34 -8.83 18.73 -10.54
N THR A 35 -10.01 18.50 -9.96
CA THR A 35 -10.67 19.47 -9.07
C THR A 35 -9.84 19.76 -7.82
N ALA A 36 -9.30 18.72 -7.18
CA ALA A 36 -8.45 18.87 -6.01
C ALA A 36 -7.17 19.66 -6.34
N ALA A 37 -6.54 19.41 -7.48
CA ALA A 37 -5.36 20.14 -7.91
C ALA A 37 -5.66 21.64 -8.09
N GLU A 38 -6.79 22.01 -8.70
CA GLU A 38 -7.17 23.42 -8.84
C GLU A 38 -7.50 24.09 -7.49
N GLN A 39 -8.08 23.36 -6.54
CA GLN A 39 -8.26 23.87 -5.18
C GLN A 39 -6.91 24.16 -4.51
N LEU A 40 -5.94 23.25 -4.62
CA LEU A 40 -4.59 23.44 -4.06
C LEU A 40 -3.82 24.56 -4.80
N ALA A 41 -3.97 24.66 -6.11
CA ALA A 41 -3.41 25.74 -6.92
C ALA A 41 -3.88 27.12 -6.42
N ALA A 42 -5.17 27.27 -6.12
CA ALA A 42 -5.69 28.52 -5.55
C ALA A 42 -5.08 28.89 -4.17
N HIS A 43 -4.57 27.90 -3.42
CA HIS A 43 -3.79 28.16 -2.22
C HIS A 43 -2.38 28.63 -2.54
N LEU A 44 -1.70 27.96 -3.46
CA LEU A 44 -0.34 28.27 -3.92
C LEU A 44 -0.27 29.65 -4.61
N ASP A 45 -1.22 29.96 -5.51
CA ASP A 45 -1.33 31.25 -6.21
C ASP A 45 -1.55 32.42 -5.25
N ALA A 46 -2.15 32.16 -4.09
CA ALA A 46 -2.30 33.15 -3.02
C ALA A 46 -1.02 33.31 -2.15
N GLY A 47 0.09 32.69 -2.55
CA GLY A 47 1.38 32.75 -1.86
C GLY A 47 1.44 31.92 -0.57
N ARG A 48 0.61 30.87 -0.44
CA ARG A 48 0.60 30.00 0.74
C ARG A 48 1.32 28.69 0.45
N ASP A 49 2.02 28.16 1.46
CA ASP A 49 2.55 26.81 1.42
C ASP A 49 1.42 25.77 1.59
N VAL A 50 1.54 24.66 0.86
CA VAL A 50 0.58 23.56 0.88
C VAL A 50 1.31 22.27 1.22
N ALA A 51 0.88 21.61 2.30
CA ALA A 51 1.34 20.28 2.67
C ALA A 51 0.21 19.25 2.44
N VAL A 52 0.43 18.31 1.53
CA VAL A 52 -0.46 17.15 1.33
C VAL A 52 0.08 15.99 2.15
N ILE A 53 -0.69 15.53 3.13
CA ILE A 53 -0.27 14.47 4.06
C ILE A 53 -0.75 13.11 3.49
N CYS A 54 0.17 12.14 3.45
CA CYS A 54 -0.14 10.76 3.08
C CYS A 54 0.22 9.80 4.23
N GLU A 55 -0.52 8.71 4.32
CA GLU A 55 -0.09 7.56 5.10
C GLU A 55 0.95 6.75 4.33
N GLY A 56 1.98 6.27 5.01
CA GLY A 56 3.08 5.55 4.36
C GLY A 56 3.99 6.51 3.61
N ASP A 57 4.13 6.31 2.30
CA ASP A 57 4.99 7.13 1.44
C ASP A 57 4.17 7.78 0.31
N PRO A 58 4.39 9.07 -0.02
CA PRO A 58 3.60 9.77 -1.03
C PRO A 58 3.64 9.14 -2.43
N PHE A 59 4.75 8.47 -2.79
CA PHE A 59 4.98 7.89 -4.12
C PHE A 59 4.82 6.37 -4.17
N PHE A 60 4.58 5.71 -3.04
CA PHE A 60 4.33 4.28 -3.00
C PHE A 60 2.86 3.96 -2.71
N TYR A 61 2.05 3.87 -3.76
CA TYR A 61 0.58 3.73 -3.68
C TYR A 61 -0.13 4.84 -2.87
N GLY A 62 0.53 5.98 -2.64
CA GLY A 62 -0.03 7.17 -2.01
C GLY A 62 -0.92 7.97 -2.97
N SER A 63 -1.89 8.71 -2.43
CA SER A 63 -2.78 9.57 -3.23
C SER A 63 -2.10 10.80 -3.81
N TYR A 64 -1.01 11.27 -3.19
CA TYR A 64 -0.31 12.46 -3.64
C TYR A 64 0.31 12.30 -5.03
N MET A 65 0.66 11.09 -5.47
CA MET A 65 1.24 10.88 -6.82
C MET A 65 0.38 11.53 -7.93
N TYR A 66 -0.95 11.42 -7.82
CA TYR A 66 -1.87 11.97 -8.82
C TYR A 66 -1.93 13.50 -8.79
N LEU A 67 -1.74 14.12 -7.62
CA LEU A 67 -1.66 15.57 -7.45
C LEU A 67 -0.28 16.09 -7.86
N HIS A 68 0.77 15.33 -7.58
CA HIS A 68 2.14 15.65 -7.98
C HIS A 68 2.25 15.80 -9.50
N ASP A 69 1.74 14.83 -10.26
CA ASP A 69 1.74 14.89 -11.74
C ASP A 69 1.04 16.15 -12.29
N ARG A 70 0.03 16.65 -11.56
CA ARG A 70 -0.77 17.84 -11.95
C ARG A 70 -0.13 19.16 -11.54
N LEU A 71 0.63 19.19 -10.44
CA LEU A 71 1.08 20.43 -9.79
C LEU A 71 2.58 20.66 -9.88
N ALA A 72 3.40 19.61 -9.93
CA ALA A 72 4.86 19.73 -9.81
C ALA A 72 5.53 20.41 -11.02
N THR A 73 4.85 20.47 -12.16
CA THR A 73 5.31 21.22 -13.34
C THR A 73 4.92 22.70 -13.29
N ARG A 74 4.01 23.09 -12.38
CA ARG A 74 3.46 24.44 -12.23
C ARG A 74 4.02 25.17 -11.02
N TYR A 75 4.36 24.44 -9.95
CA TYR A 75 4.82 24.99 -8.67
C TYR A 75 6.05 24.25 -8.17
N GLU A 76 6.91 24.96 -7.42
CA GLU A 76 7.98 24.33 -6.66
C GLU A 76 7.39 23.26 -5.73
N SER A 77 7.94 22.05 -5.81
CA SER A 77 7.40 20.88 -5.12
C SER A 77 8.53 20.05 -4.51
N GLU A 78 8.40 19.73 -3.23
CA GLU A 78 9.29 18.82 -2.51
C GLU A 78 8.51 17.58 -2.05
N VAL A 79 9.14 16.41 -2.14
CA VAL A 79 8.56 15.16 -1.66
C VAL A 79 9.37 14.67 -0.47
N VAL A 80 8.74 14.69 0.70
CA VAL A 80 9.32 14.17 1.94
C VAL A 80 8.97 12.67 2.02
N PRO A 81 9.97 11.76 1.95
CA PRO A 81 9.69 10.33 1.96
C PRO A 81 9.17 9.87 3.32
N GLY A 82 8.29 8.89 3.28
CA GLY A 82 7.73 8.27 4.48
C GLY A 82 8.13 6.80 4.62
N VAL A 83 7.78 6.19 5.76
CA VAL A 83 8.02 4.76 5.97
C VAL A 83 6.83 3.98 5.43
N CYS A 84 7.02 3.27 4.31
CA CYS A 84 5.98 2.42 3.72
C CYS A 84 5.46 1.36 4.71
N SER A 85 4.16 1.05 4.62
CA SER A 85 3.50 0.06 5.48
C SER A 85 4.14 -1.32 5.42
N MET A 86 4.75 -1.70 4.29
CA MET A 86 5.50 -2.96 4.17
C MET A 86 6.70 -3.05 5.11
N LEU A 87 7.44 -1.94 5.30
CA LEU A 87 8.61 -1.88 6.18
C LEU A 87 8.17 -1.81 7.64
N GLY A 88 7.14 -1.01 7.94
CA GLY A 88 6.52 -0.98 9.26
C GLY A 88 5.96 -2.36 9.66
N GLY A 89 5.29 -3.04 8.72
CA GLY A 89 4.76 -4.39 8.88
C GLY A 89 5.86 -5.41 9.16
N ALA A 90 6.92 -5.44 8.35
CA ALA A 90 8.08 -6.30 8.56
C ALA A 90 8.73 -6.10 9.94
N ALA A 91 8.87 -4.84 10.37
CA ALA A 91 9.44 -4.50 11.67
C ALA A 91 8.60 -5.03 12.84
N VAL A 92 7.28 -4.81 12.84
CA VAL A 92 6.41 -5.27 13.94
C VAL A 92 6.16 -6.77 13.93
N LEU A 93 6.27 -7.41 12.76
CA LEU A 93 6.27 -8.86 12.61
C LEU A 93 7.62 -9.49 13.04
N GLY A 94 8.66 -8.69 13.26
CA GLY A 94 10.00 -9.18 13.59
C GLY A 94 10.65 -9.98 12.47
N ALA A 95 10.32 -9.69 11.21
CA ALA A 95 10.70 -10.49 10.06
C ALA A 95 11.51 -9.66 9.04
N PRO A 96 12.81 -9.92 8.86
CA PRO A 96 13.57 -9.36 7.73
C PRO A 96 12.96 -9.81 6.40
N LEU A 97 12.73 -8.87 5.47
CA LEU A 97 12.05 -9.16 4.21
C LEU A 97 12.93 -9.96 3.24
N VAL A 98 14.18 -9.55 3.05
CA VAL A 98 15.11 -10.11 2.06
C VAL A 98 16.54 -10.14 2.61
N TYR A 99 17.34 -11.06 2.08
CA TYR A 99 18.77 -11.21 2.34
C TYR A 99 19.57 -11.24 1.04
N ARG A 100 20.76 -10.60 1.05
CA ARG A 100 21.72 -10.61 -0.07
C ARG A 100 21.05 -10.27 -1.42
N ASN A 101 21.05 -11.21 -2.35
CA ASN A 101 20.57 -11.03 -3.72
C ASN A 101 19.09 -11.42 -3.90
N GLN A 102 18.36 -11.68 -2.82
CA GLN A 102 16.93 -12.00 -2.88
C GLN A 102 16.14 -10.81 -3.41
N SER A 103 15.21 -11.11 -4.30
CA SER A 103 14.23 -10.17 -4.84
C SER A 103 13.04 -9.99 -3.88
N LEU A 104 12.46 -8.79 -3.91
CA LEU A 104 11.21 -8.48 -3.20
C LEU A 104 10.12 -8.11 -4.20
N SER A 105 9.03 -8.88 -4.21
CA SER A 105 7.83 -8.57 -4.98
C SER A 105 6.78 -7.88 -4.12
N VAL A 106 6.37 -6.66 -4.47
CA VAL A 106 5.21 -6.00 -3.83
C VAL A 106 4.00 -6.09 -4.75
N LEU A 107 2.96 -6.77 -4.29
CA LEU A 107 1.81 -7.18 -5.09
C LEU A 107 0.51 -6.62 -4.53
N SER A 108 -0.42 -6.32 -5.43
CA SER A 108 -1.80 -5.99 -5.07
C SER A 108 -2.63 -7.27 -5.00
N GLY A 109 -3.31 -7.51 -3.88
CA GLY A 109 -4.28 -8.58 -3.73
C GLY A 109 -5.46 -8.48 -4.71
N VAL A 110 -5.65 -7.34 -5.40
CA VAL A 110 -6.69 -7.17 -6.43
C VAL A 110 -6.35 -7.93 -7.72
N LEU A 111 -5.08 -8.22 -7.99
CA LEU A 111 -4.63 -8.93 -9.20
C LEU A 111 -5.41 -10.24 -9.42
N PRO A 112 -5.66 -10.66 -10.67
CA PRO A 112 -6.24 -11.96 -10.96
C PRO A 112 -5.49 -13.09 -10.25
N GLU A 113 -6.22 -14.14 -9.85
CA GLU A 113 -5.64 -15.24 -9.06
C GLU A 113 -4.45 -15.91 -9.77
N GLU A 114 -4.57 -16.13 -11.09
CA GLU A 114 -3.48 -16.69 -11.91
C GLU A 114 -2.23 -15.81 -11.91
N GLU A 115 -2.41 -14.50 -11.96
CA GLU A 115 -1.29 -13.56 -11.97
C GLU A 115 -0.61 -13.48 -10.61
N LEU A 116 -1.38 -13.56 -9.51
CA LEU A 116 -0.83 -13.70 -8.17
C LEU A 116 -0.01 -14.98 -8.04
N ARG A 117 -0.54 -16.12 -8.51
CA ARG A 117 0.14 -17.41 -8.47
C ARG A 117 1.47 -17.36 -9.21
N ARG A 118 1.45 -16.88 -10.46
CA ARG A 118 2.65 -16.72 -11.29
C ARG A 118 3.71 -15.87 -10.60
N ARG A 119 3.35 -14.67 -10.12
CA ARG A 119 4.32 -13.75 -9.50
C ARG A 119 4.82 -14.23 -8.15
N LEU A 120 4.01 -14.92 -7.37
CA LEU A 120 4.42 -15.46 -6.06
C LEU A 120 5.30 -16.70 -6.19
N ALA A 121 5.11 -17.51 -7.24
CA ALA A 121 5.94 -18.68 -7.50
C ALA A 121 7.41 -18.32 -7.77
N ASP A 122 7.65 -17.18 -8.42
CA ASP A 122 9.00 -16.72 -8.80
C ASP A 122 9.67 -15.82 -7.75
N ALA A 123 8.99 -15.49 -6.65
CA ALA A 123 9.47 -14.48 -5.69
C ALA A 123 10.24 -15.10 -4.50
N ASP A 124 11.47 -14.61 -4.25
CA ASP A 124 12.19 -14.95 -3.03
C ASP A 124 11.41 -14.48 -1.79
N ALA A 125 11.01 -13.19 -1.81
CA ALA A 125 10.15 -12.57 -0.81
C ALA A 125 9.01 -11.81 -1.48
N ALA A 126 7.88 -11.69 -0.78
CA ALA A 126 6.74 -10.94 -1.28
C ALA A 126 6.00 -10.19 -0.17
N VAL A 127 5.36 -9.08 -0.55
CA VAL A 127 4.37 -8.38 0.26
C VAL A 127 3.10 -8.25 -0.55
N VAL A 128 1.98 -8.70 -0.01
CA VAL A 128 0.66 -8.56 -0.66
C VAL A 128 -0.18 -7.56 0.12
N MET A 129 -0.54 -6.46 -0.57
CA MET A 129 -1.34 -5.36 -0.04
C MET A 129 -2.79 -5.44 -0.54
N LYS A 130 -3.67 -4.55 -0.04
CA LYS A 130 -5.08 -4.43 -0.52
C LYS A 130 -5.85 -5.76 -0.36
N LEU A 131 -5.67 -6.40 0.80
CA LEU A 131 -6.25 -7.71 1.09
C LEU A 131 -7.77 -7.62 1.12
N GLY A 132 -8.39 -6.95 2.10
CA GLY A 132 -9.84 -6.74 2.10
C GLY A 132 -10.64 -7.99 1.73
N ARG A 133 -11.55 -7.85 0.76
CA ARG A 133 -12.31 -8.95 0.15
C ARG A 133 -11.46 -9.97 -0.64
N ASN A 134 -10.24 -9.63 -1.01
CA ASN A 134 -9.31 -10.50 -1.74
C ASN A 134 -8.51 -11.43 -0.82
N PHE A 135 -8.62 -11.29 0.50
CA PHE A 135 -7.83 -12.08 1.45
C PHE A 135 -7.93 -13.59 1.20
N ASP A 136 -9.14 -14.11 1.03
CA ASP A 136 -9.36 -15.55 0.86
C ASP A 136 -8.73 -16.08 -0.43
N LYS A 137 -8.80 -15.30 -1.52
CA LYS A 137 -8.09 -15.58 -2.77
C LYS A 137 -6.57 -15.64 -2.57
N VAL A 138 -6.00 -14.63 -1.91
CA VAL A 138 -4.55 -14.57 -1.66
C VAL A 138 -4.12 -15.75 -0.79
N ARG A 139 -4.90 -16.09 0.25
CA ARG A 139 -4.63 -17.24 1.12
C ARG A 139 -4.63 -18.56 0.36
N ARG A 140 -5.59 -18.80 -0.56
CA ARG A 140 -5.59 -20.01 -1.39
C ARG A 140 -4.32 -20.12 -2.23
N VAL A 141 -3.92 -19.05 -2.91
CA VAL A 141 -2.70 -19.03 -3.72
C VAL A 141 -1.46 -19.33 -2.88
N LEU A 142 -1.37 -18.77 -1.66
CA LEU A 142 -0.25 -19.06 -0.75
C LEU A 142 -0.20 -20.54 -0.35
N VAL A 143 -1.35 -21.15 -0.06
CA VAL A 143 -1.45 -22.58 0.28
C VAL A 143 -1.08 -23.47 -0.91
N GLU A 144 -1.58 -23.15 -2.11
CA GLU A 144 -1.26 -23.90 -3.34
C GLU A 144 0.25 -23.91 -3.63
N LEU A 145 0.94 -22.82 -3.31
CA LEU A 145 2.38 -22.67 -3.51
C LEU A 145 3.23 -23.15 -2.32
N GLY A 146 2.62 -23.62 -1.23
CA GLY A 146 3.35 -24.04 -0.01
C GLY A 146 4.01 -22.88 0.76
N LEU A 147 3.53 -21.65 0.56
CA LEU A 147 4.06 -20.41 1.15
C LEU A 147 3.39 -20.05 2.48
N GLU A 148 2.27 -20.67 2.81
CA GLU A 148 1.43 -20.36 3.98
C GLU A 148 2.19 -20.47 5.30
N ARG A 149 3.16 -21.40 5.39
CA ARG A 149 3.96 -21.62 6.61
C ARG A 149 4.88 -20.45 6.96
N ARG A 150 5.34 -19.71 5.95
CA ARG A 150 6.21 -18.53 6.14
C ARG A 150 5.45 -17.21 5.98
N ALA A 151 4.22 -17.24 5.48
CA ALA A 151 3.37 -16.06 5.35
C ALA A 151 2.95 -15.51 6.73
N LEU A 152 3.18 -14.23 6.93
CA LEU A 152 2.89 -13.49 8.15
C LEU A 152 1.84 -12.42 7.86
N TYR A 153 0.84 -12.28 8.72
CA TYR A 153 -0.26 -11.34 8.54
C TYR A 153 -0.27 -10.27 9.63
N VAL A 154 -0.49 -9.02 9.23
CA VAL A 154 -0.65 -7.90 10.15
C VAL A 154 -1.73 -6.94 9.67
N GLU A 155 -2.50 -6.43 10.62
CA GLU A 155 -3.45 -5.33 10.45
C GLU A 155 -2.92 -4.11 11.15
N ARG A 156 -3.09 -2.94 10.53
CA ARG A 156 -2.85 -1.62 11.11
C ARG A 156 -1.48 -1.55 11.76
N ALA A 157 -0.47 -2.05 11.04
CA ALA A 157 0.91 -2.07 11.51
C ALA A 157 1.32 -0.68 12.01
N THR A 158 2.00 -0.63 13.15
CA THR A 158 2.45 0.56 13.90
C THR A 158 1.34 1.48 14.45
N MET A 159 0.06 1.19 14.21
CA MET A 159 -1.07 1.92 14.79
C MET A 159 -1.47 1.36 16.17
N ALA A 160 -2.20 2.13 16.96
CA ALA A 160 -2.62 1.76 18.32
C ALA A 160 -3.44 0.45 18.39
N ASN A 161 -4.20 0.14 17.34
CA ASN A 161 -5.02 -1.06 17.21
C ASN A 161 -4.40 -2.10 16.26
N GLN A 162 -3.07 -2.18 16.23
CA GLN A 162 -2.33 -3.22 15.51
C GLN A 162 -2.80 -4.61 15.92
N ARG A 163 -2.94 -5.51 14.94
CA ARG A 163 -3.30 -6.91 15.18
C ARG A 163 -2.43 -7.85 14.35
N ILE A 164 -1.76 -8.78 15.03
CA ILE A 164 -0.96 -9.85 14.41
C ILE A 164 -1.59 -11.17 14.84
N VAL A 165 -2.01 -11.97 13.87
CA VAL A 165 -2.61 -13.30 14.10
C VAL A 165 -2.14 -14.28 13.03
N PRO A 166 -2.10 -15.59 13.33
CA PRO A 166 -1.88 -16.61 12.31
C PRO A 166 -2.86 -16.49 11.14
N LEU A 167 -2.40 -16.77 9.92
CA LEU A 167 -3.18 -16.61 8.69
C LEU A 167 -4.50 -17.41 8.71
N GLU A 168 -4.49 -18.59 9.34
CA GLU A 168 -5.67 -19.45 9.53
C GLU A 168 -6.75 -18.85 10.45
N ARG A 169 -6.38 -17.91 11.34
CA ARG A 169 -7.30 -17.27 12.29
C ARG A 169 -7.92 -15.98 11.75
N VAL A 170 -7.57 -15.61 10.52
CA VAL A 170 -8.19 -14.47 9.84
C VAL A 170 -9.49 -14.93 9.20
N GLU A 171 -10.59 -14.33 9.63
CA GLU A 171 -11.89 -14.58 9.02
C GLU A 171 -11.88 -14.16 7.54
N PRO A 172 -12.36 -15.02 6.63
CA PRO A 172 -12.53 -14.66 5.23
C PRO A 172 -13.36 -13.38 5.12
N MET A 173 -12.94 -12.43 4.27
CA MET A 173 -13.59 -11.15 4.03
C MET A 173 -13.53 -10.12 5.17
N ALA A 174 -13.02 -10.46 6.36
CA ALA A 174 -12.93 -9.54 7.50
C ALA A 174 -11.62 -8.74 7.54
N SER A 175 -10.73 -8.94 6.57
CA SER A 175 -9.44 -8.26 6.53
C SER A 175 -9.66 -6.74 6.33
N PRO A 176 -9.15 -5.88 7.23
CA PRO A 176 -9.39 -4.43 7.13
C PRO A 176 -8.57 -3.80 6.00
N TYR A 177 -8.91 -2.56 5.63
CA TYR A 177 -8.20 -1.81 4.59
C TYR A 177 -6.68 -1.75 4.83
N PHE A 178 -6.28 -1.39 6.04
CA PHE A 178 -4.88 -1.41 6.47
C PHE A 178 -4.48 -2.81 6.92
N SER A 179 -4.27 -3.71 5.97
CA SER A 179 -3.73 -5.04 6.22
C SER A 179 -2.81 -5.47 5.09
N LEU A 180 -1.83 -6.30 5.44
CA LEU A 180 -0.88 -6.87 4.48
C LEU A 180 -0.43 -8.26 4.93
N ILE A 181 -0.01 -9.04 3.95
CA ILE A 181 0.71 -10.31 4.16
C ILE A 181 2.16 -10.09 3.76
N VAL A 182 3.08 -10.53 4.61
CA VAL A 182 4.52 -10.59 4.35
C VAL A 182 4.92 -12.04 4.19
N VAL A 183 5.57 -12.35 3.08
CA VAL A 183 6.22 -13.63 2.82
C VAL A 183 7.73 -13.35 2.79
N PRO A 184 8.43 -13.44 3.93
CA PRO A 184 9.85 -13.10 4.01
C PRO A 184 10.68 -14.15 3.27
N GLY A 185 11.78 -13.72 2.66
CA GLY A 185 12.75 -14.60 2.00
C GLY A 185 13.39 -15.58 2.98
N ASP A 186 13.94 -16.67 2.43
CA ASP A 186 14.63 -17.66 3.25
C ASP A 186 15.79 -17.03 4.01
N LYS A 187 15.90 -17.38 5.29
CA LYS A 187 16.95 -16.86 6.17
C LYS A 187 18.32 -17.22 5.62
N TRP A 188 19.19 -16.23 5.51
CA TRP A 188 20.59 -16.49 5.23
C TRP A 188 21.21 -17.30 6.38
N GLN A 189 21.68 -18.51 6.07
CA GLN A 189 22.23 -19.43 7.07
C GLN A 189 23.72 -19.20 7.36
N GLY A 190 24.37 -18.23 6.68
CA GLY A 190 25.82 -18.08 6.73
C GLY A 190 26.52 -19.21 5.99
N GLY A 191 27.17 -18.91 4.87
CA GLY A 191 28.00 -19.90 4.17
C GLY A 191 29.44 -19.85 4.68
N ALA A 192 29.92 -20.95 5.23
CA ALA A 192 31.33 -21.33 5.08
C ALA A 192 31.49 -21.93 3.67
N GLY A 193 32.36 -21.34 2.85
CA GLY A 193 32.67 -21.76 1.46
C GLY A 193 31.91 -20.95 0.40
N GLY A 194 32.53 -20.45 -0.67
CA GLY A 194 33.90 -20.51 -1.16
C GLY A 194 33.88 -19.89 -2.56
N GLU A 195 34.86 -19.01 -2.82
CA GLU A 195 35.11 -18.21 -4.04
C GLU A 195 34.12 -17.10 -4.41
#